data_AF-A0A2N3AVK4-F1
#
_entry.id   AF-A0A2N3AVK4-F1
#
_cell.length_a   1.000
_cell.length_b   1.000
_cell.length_c   1.000
_cell.angle_alpha   90.00
_cell.angle_beta   90.00
_cell.angle_gamma   90.00
#
_symmetry.space_group_name_H-M   'P 1'
#
loop_
_entity.id
_entity.type
_entity.pdbx_description
1 polymer ?
#
loop_
_entity_poly.entity_id
_entity_poly.type
_entity_poly.pdbx_seq_one_letter_code
_entity_poly.pdbx_strand_id
1 'polypeptide(L)' 'NVWLTRALASLAPLWGAEPLLVVAETATAVGPWPDPEPVTVALPNDHLGYAVTWGGLAAVWAAMSVALVRREMRR' A
#
# COMPACT_ATOMS: atom_id res chain seq x y z
N ASN A 1 -7.90 9.35 5.47
CA ASN A 1 -6.81 9.36 6.46
C ASN A 1 -5.89 10.53 6.12
N VAL A 2 -6.01 11.65 6.85
CA VAL A 2 -5.31 12.92 6.54
C VAL A 2 -3.78 12.79 6.50
N TRP A 3 -3.26 11.78 7.20
CA TRP A 3 -1.84 11.43 7.28
C TRP A 3 -1.30 10.79 6.01
N LEU A 4 -2.09 9.93 5.36
CA LEU A 4 -1.72 9.29 4.09
C LEU A 4 -1.82 10.27 2.92
N THR A 5 -2.73 11.23 3.00
CA THR A 5 -2.98 12.19 1.92
C THR A 5 -2.16 13.48 2.04
N ARG A 6 -1.32 13.61 3.09
CA ARG A 6 -0.53 14.83 3.38
C ARG A 6 -1.39 16.10 3.29
N ALA A 7 -2.61 16.05 3.86
CA ALA A 7 -3.61 17.10 3.71
C ALA A 7 -3.27 18.33 4.59
N LEU A 8 -2.31 19.16 4.14
CA LEU A 8 -1.72 20.25 4.93
C LEU A 8 -2.76 21.24 5.46
N ALA A 9 -3.78 21.58 4.68
CA ALA A 9 -4.85 22.47 5.11
C ALA A 9 -5.61 21.96 6.35
N SER A 10 -5.72 20.63 6.51
CA SER A 10 -6.36 20.00 7.67
C SER A 10 -5.38 19.73 8.82
N LEU A 11 -4.09 19.56 8.50
CA LEU A 11 -3.05 19.17 9.44
C LEU A 11 -2.40 20.37 10.15
N ALA A 12 -2.11 21.44 9.40
CA ALA A 12 -1.38 22.61 9.89
C ALA A 12 -2.04 23.30 11.11
N PRO A 13 -3.38 23.44 11.18
CA PRO A 13 -4.04 24.02 12.36
C PRO A 13 -3.88 23.18 13.64
N LEU A 14 -3.65 21.87 13.53
CA LEU A 14 -3.49 20.99 14.69
C LEU A 14 -2.16 21.22 15.44
N TRP A 15 -1.16 21.79 14.76
CA TRP A 15 0.17 22.05 15.32
C TRP A 15 0.55 23.53 15.33
N GLY A 16 -0.38 24.42 14.98
CA GLY A 16 -0.09 25.86 14.85
C GLY A 16 1.02 26.13 13.82
N ALA A 17 1.08 25.32 12.77
CA ALA A 17 2.08 25.42 11.71
C ALA A 17 1.49 26.08 10.46
N GLU A 18 2.38 26.53 9.56
CA GLU A 18 2.00 26.91 8.19
C GLU A 18 1.64 25.66 7.38
N PRO A 19 0.76 25.75 6.36
CA PRO A 19 0.38 24.63 5.49
C PRO A 19 1.49 24.29 4.47
N LEU A 20 2.72 24.13 4.95
CA LEU A 20 3.91 23.82 4.18
C LEU A 20 4.43 22.43 4.56
N LEU A 21 4.79 21.62 3.56
CA LEU A 21 5.47 20.34 3.76
C LEU A 21 6.93 20.45 3.36
N VAL A 22 7.82 20.30 4.33
CA VAL A 22 9.26 20.19 4.09
C VAL A 22 9.61 18.71 3.93
N VAL A 23 10.14 18.34 2.77
CA VAL A 23 10.65 16.99 2.50
C VAL A 23 12.16 17.08 2.37
N ALA A 24 12.89 16.54 3.33
CA ALA A 24 14.35 16.52 3.31
C ALA A 24 14.84 15.15 2.82
N GLU A 25 15.79 15.15 1.88
CA GLU A 25 16.44 13.92 1.39
C GLU A 25 17.39 13.34 2.45
N THR A 26 17.98 14.21 3.26
CA THR A 26 18.86 13.86 4.39
C THR A 26 18.43 14.66 5.61
N ALA A 27 18.68 14.15 6.81
CA ALA A 27 18.35 14.85 8.06
C ALA A 27 19.28 16.07 8.23
N THR A 28 18.90 17.21 7.65
CA THR A 28 19.61 18.50 7.76
C THR A 28 19.03 19.40 8.84
N ALA A 29 18.18 18.85 9.70
CA ALA A 29 17.52 19.57 10.78
C ALA A 29 18.55 20.17 11.74
N VAL A 30 18.56 21.50 11.87
CA VAL A 30 19.30 22.24 12.90
C VAL A 30 18.28 22.71 13.95
N GLY A 31 18.41 22.24 15.20
CA GLY A 31 17.48 22.55 16.31
C GLY A 31 16.67 21.35 16.81
N PRO A 32 15.79 21.54 17.82
CA PRO A 32 14.96 20.48 18.38
C PRO A 32 13.82 20.16 17.40
N TRP A 33 14.08 19.24 16.48
CA TRP A 33 13.07 18.65 15.61
C TRP A 33 12.53 17.36 16.24
N PRO A 34 11.31 16.92 15.90
CA PRO A 34 10.85 15.60 16.28
C PRO A 34 11.82 14.55 15.76
N ASP A 35 12.45 13.79 16.66
CA ASP A 35 13.28 12.65 16.26
C ASP A 35 12.36 11.57 15.69
N PRO A 36 12.64 11.07 14.47
CA PRO A 36 11.89 9.96 13.93
C PRO A 36 12.15 8.72 14.80
N GLU A 37 11.16 8.35 15.61
CA GLU A 37 11.17 7.07 16.29
C GLU A 37 11.16 5.94 15.25
N PRO A 38 11.99 4.90 15.40
CA PRO A 38 11.94 3.75 14.53
C PRO A 38 10.53 3.15 14.57
N VAL A 39 9.81 3.27 13.45
CA VAL A 39 8.60 2.49 13.23
C VAL A 39 9.02 1.03 13.20
N THR A 40 8.51 0.26 14.16
CA THR A 40 8.52 -1.20 14.06
C THR A 40 7.56 -1.57 12.93
N VAL A 41 8.11 -1.95 11.78
CA VAL A 41 7.34 -2.47 10.63
C VAL A 41 6.89 -3.90 10.96
N ALA A 42 6.05 -4.05 11.98
CA ALA A 42 5.36 -5.29 12.31
C ALA A 42 4.03 -5.35 11.52
N LEU A 43 4.08 -5.07 10.21
CA LEU A 43 2.93 -5.31 9.35
C LEU A 43 2.88 -6.81 9.04
N PRO A 44 1.83 -7.53 9.45
CA PRO A 44 1.67 -8.93 9.08
C PRO A 44 1.61 -9.03 7.55
N ASN A 45 2.63 -9.63 6.94
CA ASN A 45 2.61 -9.97 5.52
C ASN A 45 2.20 -11.43 5.37
N ASP A 46 0.90 -11.68 5.45
CA ASP A 46 0.38 -13.04 5.30
C ASP A 46 0.44 -13.48 3.83
N HIS A 47 1.54 -14.14 3.48
CA HIS A 47 1.78 -14.68 2.16
C HIS A 47 0.78 -15.77 1.74
N LEU A 48 0.09 -16.41 2.69
CA LEU A 48 -0.89 -17.44 2.38
C LEU A 48 -2.08 -16.84 1.65
N GLY A 49 -2.58 -15.68 2.09
CA GLY A 49 -3.69 -14.99 1.45
C GLY A 49 -3.38 -14.67 -0.01
N TYR A 50 -2.20 -14.10 -0.28
CA TYR A 50 -1.75 -13.83 -1.64
C TYR A 50 -1.64 -15.09 -2.49
N ALA A 51 -1.05 -16.17 -1.93
CA ALA A 51 -0.93 -17.44 -2.63
C ALA A 51 -2.30 -18.01 -3.02
N VAL A 52 -3.28 -17.94 -2.12
CA VAL A 52 -4.67 -18.36 -2.39
C VAL A 52 -5.31 -17.51 -3.48
N THR A 53 -5.20 -16.18 -3.40
CA THR A 53 -5.79 -15.28 -4.41
C THR A 53 -5.21 -15.53 -5.80
N TRP A 54 -3.88 -15.51 -5.93
CA TRP A 54 -3.22 -15.66 -7.22
C TRP A 54 -3.34 -17.09 -7.78
N GLY A 55 -3.18 -18.11 -6.92
CA GLY A 55 -3.38 -19.50 -7.30
C GLY A 55 -4.83 -19.80 -7.69
N GLY A 56 -5.80 -19.24 -6.97
CA GLY A 56 -7.23 -19.36 -7.28
C GLY A 56 -7.59 -18.72 -8.62
N LEU A 57 -7.06 -17.53 -8.91
CA LEU A 57 -7.25 -16.87 -10.21
C LEU A 57 -6.70 -17.73 -11.36
N ALA A 58 -5.49 -18.27 -11.19
CA ALA A 58 -4.89 -19.17 -12.18
C ALA A 58 -5.71 -20.45 -12.38
N ALA A 59 -6.23 -21.05 -11.30
CA ALA A 59 -7.05 -22.25 -11.37
C ALA A 59 -8.38 -22.03 -12.10
N VAL A 60 -9.08 -20.92 -11.82
CA VAL A 60 -10.32 -20.55 -12.52
C VAL A 60 -10.04 -20.30 -13.99
N TRP A 61 -8.98 -19.56 -14.31
CA TRP A 61 -8.59 -19.30 -15.69
C TRP A 61 -8.28 -20.59 -16.46
N ALA A 62 -7.55 -21.53 -15.84
CA ALA A 62 -7.25 -22.83 -16.42
C ALA A 62 -8.54 -23.65 -16.66
N ALA A 63 -9.45 -23.67 -15.67
CA ALA A 63 -10.73 -24.37 -15.80
C ALA A 63 -11.59 -23.81 -16.94
N MET A 64 -11.69 -22.49 -17.05
CA MET A 64 -12.41 -21.81 -18.14
C MET A 64 -11.78 -22.12 -19.50
N SER A 65 -10.45 -22.09 -19.60
CA SER A 65 -9.71 -22.38 -20.84
C SER A 65 -9.94 -23.81 -21.30
N VAL A 66 -9.86 -24.77 -20.37
CA VAL A 66 -10.14 -26.18 -20.67
C VAL A 66 -11.61 -26.38 -21.08
N ALA A 67 -12.55 -25.72 -20.38
CA ALA A 67 -13.97 -25.79 -20.73
C ALA A 67 -14.24 -25.24 -22.15
N LEU A 68 -13.61 -24.13 -22.51
CA LEU A 68 -13.70 -23.54 -23.84
C LEU A 68 -13.17 -24.49 -24.91
N VAL A 69 -11.95 -25.03 -24.75
CA VAL A 69 -11.36 -25.98 -25.71
C VAL A 69 -12.25 -27.21 -25.89
N ARG A 70 -12.73 -27.79 -24.78
CA ARG A 70 -13.65 -28.95 -24.83
C ARG A 70 -14.96 -28.63 -25.56
N ARG A 71 -15.48 -27.41 -25.42
CA ARG A 71 -16.69 -26.98 -26.14
C ARG A 71 -16.43 -26.92 -27.63
N GLU A 72 -15.32 -26.33 -28.06
CA GLU A 72 -15.02 -26.20 -29.49
C GLU A 72 -14.66 -27.54 -30.14
N MET A 73 -14.06 -28.49 -29.42
CA MET A 73 -13.82 -29.84 -29.94
C MET A 73 -15.09 -30.70 -30.09
N ARG A 74 -16.20 -30.31 -29.45
CA ARG A 74 -17.49 -31.02 -29.50
C ARG A 74 -18.46 -30.44 -30.55
N ARG A 75 -18.09 -29.34 -31.19
CA ARG A 75 -18.80 -28.74 -32.31
C ARG A 75 -18.27 -29.30 -33.62
#